data_AF-A0A962Q0Y5-F1
#
_entry.id   AF-A0A962Q0Y5-F1
#
_cell.length_a   1.000
_cell.length_b   1.000
_cell.length_c   1.000
_cell.angle_alpha   90.00
_cell.angle_beta   90.00
_cell.angle_gamma   90.00
#
_symmetry.space_group_name_H-M   'P 1'
#
loop_
_entity.id
_entity.type
_entity.pdbx_description
1 polymer ?
#
loop_
_entity_poly.entity_id
_entity_poly.type
_entity_poly.pdbx_seq_one_letter_code
_entity_poly.pdbx_strand_id
1 'polypeptide(L)'
;MHRRTLTVALSCTLALLYMLSACNGGGDALQRIQSKGELRVATRNSPTTYYLDRDGPNGFEYALARLLAKDLGVELRIETAFTIDGLFEMLARGKADLAAAGLTLTAERAEMFPHSSPYNRLKSQVVYVSGNSRPNGIEELPGNKVVVLADEAHVEELRRLKQEVIPELEWEEVADADPMSLLAMLDAGEADLAIVNSNELETQRSLYPGLKVAFDLVPDQEQELVWYLALGADNSRFQAYIDQFFTRLQADGTLKRLREKYFHQNRGFSRQSSHTFNLNLRTTLPKYEKLIKMVAREYQLEWQLLAAIAYQESHWSPLATSPTGVRGLMMLTKSTAREIGVDNRLDPLQSLRGGARYLKDLKRRLPKSIAEPDRTSFALAAYNMGLGHLEDARVLTERHGGSPNKWEDVSAHLPLLQKRSQYQNTRYGYAAGSEAAKYVKNIRYYQDILNWQDRSDNKPLPPIKPDEYLPEILRDSNLNAL
;
A
#
# COMPACT_ATOMS: atom_id res chain seq x y z
N MET A 1 -51.83 -10.16 57.91
CA MET A 1 -50.41 -10.15 57.46
C MET A 1 -50.20 -10.63 56.01
N HIS A 2 -51.15 -11.31 55.35
CA HIS A 2 -50.95 -11.86 53.99
C HIS A 2 -50.94 -10.88 52.80
N ARG A 3 -51.51 -9.67 52.92
CA ARG A 3 -51.53 -8.70 51.81
C ARG A 3 -50.20 -7.97 51.57
N ARG A 4 -49.35 -7.85 52.60
CA ARG A 4 -48.03 -7.18 52.50
C ARG A 4 -46.94 -8.10 51.95
N THR A 5 -47.05 -9.41 52.18
CA THR A 5 -46.12 -10.41 51.62
C THR A 5 -46.33 -10.62 50.12
N LEU A 6 -47.58 -10.49 49.62
CA LEU A 6 -47.88 -10.63 48.19
C LEU A 6 -47.36 -9.44 47.35
N THR A 7 -47.41 -8.22 47.90
CA THR A 7 -46.94 -7.00 47.19
C THR A 7 -45.42 -6.92 47.09
N VAL A 8 -44.71 -7.41 48.11
CA VAL A 8 -43.23 -7.50 48.08
C VAL A 8 -42.77 -8.61 47.13
N ALA A 9 -43.45 -9.75 47.11
CA ALA A 9 -43.13 -10.84 46.17
C ALA A 9 -43.37 -10.45 44.70
N LEU A 10 -44.43 -9.66 44.42
CA LEU A 10 -44.75 -9.17 43.07
C LEU A 10 -43.77 -8.08 42.59
N SER A 11 -43.30 -7.20 43.50
CA SER A 11 -42.25 -6.22 43.17
C SER A 11 -40.88 -6.87 42.94
N CYS A 12 -40.51 -7.89 43.73
CA CYS A 12 -39.26 -8.62 43.51
C CYS A 12 -39.27 -9.43 42.21
N THR A 13 -40.40 -10.00 41.80
CA THR A 13 -40.51 -10.70 40.52
C THR A 13 -40.52 -9.73 39.32
N LEU A 14 -41.17 -8.57 39.42
CA LEU A 14 -41.09 -7.54 38.38
C LEU A 14 -39.66 -6.98 38.22
N ALA A 15 -38.94 -6.76 39.34
CA ALA A 15 -37.55 -6.32 39.32
C ALA A 15 -36.60 -7.40 38.76
N LEU A 16 -36.86 -8.69 39.02
CA LEU A 16 -36.12 -9.79 38.42
C LEU A 16 -36.40 -9.91 36.91
N LEU A 17 -37.64 -9.67 36.46
CA LEU A 17 -38.00 -9.66 35.04
C LEU A 17 -37.41 -8.45 34.28
N TYR A 18 -37.24 -7.30 34.94
CA TYR A 18 -36.49 -6.16 34.38
C TYR A 18 -34.97 -6.40 34.33
N MET A 19 -34.40 -7.08 35.34
CA MET A 19 -32.99 -7.51 35.32
C MET A 19 -32.72 -8.60 34.26
N LEU A 20 -33.67 -9.50 34.02
CA LEU A 20 -33.55 -10.55 33.00
C LEU A 20 -33.76 -10.01 31.57
N SER A 21 -34.51 -8.92 31.40
CA SER A 21 -34.63 -8.23 30.10
C SER A 21 -33.42 -7.37 29.74
N ALA A 22 -32.59 -7.00 30.73
CA ALA A 22 -31.34 -6.27 30.51
C ALA A 22 -30.18 -7.15 30.03
N CYS A 23 -30.35 -8.47 30.00
CA CYS A 23 -29.35 -9.42 29.54
C CYS A 23 -29.57 -9.93 28.10
N ASN A 24 -30.54 -9.38 27.35
CA ASN A 24 -30.93 -9.93 26.05
C ASN A 24 -30.90 -8.93 24.87
N GLY A 25 -29.96 -8.00 24.88
CA GLY A 25 -29.63 -7.16 23.72
C GLY A 25 -28.18 -6.73 23.82
N GLY A 26 -27.34 -7.16 22.89
CA GLY A 26 -25.93 -6.76 22.91
C GLY A 26 -25.83 -5.24 22.92
N GLY A 27 -25.21 -4.71 23.98
CA GLY A 27 -25.19 -3.27 24.27
C GLY A 27 -24.61 -2.42 23.12
N ASP A 28 -24.83 -1.12 23.20
CA ASP A 28 -24.36 -0.13 22.21
C ASP A 28 -22.86 -0.30 21.89
N ALA A 29 -22.56 -0.54 20.61
CA ALA A 29 -21.22 -0.85 20.15
C ALA A 29 -20.24 0.31 20.44
N LEU A 30 -20.69 1.55 20.23
CA LEU A 30 -19.87 2.75 20.46
C LEU A 30 -19.49 2.87 21.94
N GLN A 31 -20.47 2.77 22.85
CA GLN A 31 -20.21 2.79 24.28
C GLN A 31 -19.27 1.65 24.71
N ARG A 32 -19.44 0.45 24.13
CA ARG A 32 -18.57 -0.70 24.43
C ARG A 32 -17.12 -0.44 24.02
N ILE A 33 -16.89 0.08 22.83
CA ILE A 33 -15.54 0.43 22.31
C ILE A 33 -14.89 1.49 23.21
N GLN A 34 -15.63 2.56 23.53
CA GLN A 34 -15.14 3.63 24.38
C GLN A 34 -14.84 3.15 25.82
N SER A 35 -15.71 2.32 26.39
CA SER A 35 -15.54 1.80 27.75
C SER A 35 -14.37 0.82 27.86
N LYS A 36 -14.12 0.02 26.81
CA LYS A 36 -12.96 -0.87 26.74
C LYS A 36 -11.66 -0.10 26.47
N GLY A 37 -11.75 1.10 25.88
CA GLY A 37 -10.59 1.90 25.48
C GLY A 37 -9.87 1.32 24.26
N GLU A 38 -10.52 0.46 23.48
CA GLU A 38 -9.90 -0.29 22.37
C GLU A 38 -10.88 -0.42 21.19
N LEU A 39 -10.43 -0.11 19.98
CA LEU A 39 -11.11 -0.37 18.71
C LEU A 39 -10.39 -1.51 17.97
N ARG A 40 -11.08 -2.64 17.76
CA ARG A 40 -10.53 -3.79 17.01
C ARG A 40 -10.98 -3.74 15.56
N VAL A 41 -10.01 -3.67 14.65
CA VAL A 41 -10.26 -3.55 13.21
C VAL A 41 -9.69 -4.76 12.48
N ALA A 42 -10.57 -5.53 11.84
CA ALA A 42 -10.21 -6.59 10.92
C ALA A 42 -9.79 -6.00 9.57
N THR A 43 -8.68 -6.46 9.01
CA THR A 43 -8.18 -6.02 7.69
C THR A 43 -7.41 -7.13 6.99
N ARG A 44 -7.04 -6.92 5.72
CA ARG A 44 -6.17 -7.82 4.95
C ARG A 44 -4.74 -7.28 4.96
N ASN A 45 -3.76 -8.18 4.90
CA ASN A 45 -2.38 -7.79 4.62
C ASN A 45 -2.22 -7.57 3.11
N SER A 46 -2.36 -6.31 2.67
CA SER A 46 -2.32 -5.92 1.27
C SER A 46 -1.78 -4.48 1.10
N PRO A 47 -1.12 -4.17 -0.02
CA PRO A 47 -0.64 -2.82 -0.34
C PRO A 47 -1.71 -1.73 -0.24
N THR A 48 -2.98 -2.06 -0.51
CA THR A 48 -4.10 -1.12 -0.52
C THR A 48 -4.79 -0.97 0.83
N THR A 49 -4.48 -1.81 1.83
CA THR A 49 -5.20 -1.85 3.10
C THR A 49 -4.27 -1.63 4.30
N TYR A 50 -3.55 -2.66 4.72
CA TYR A 50 -2.65 -2.70 5.87
C TYR A 50 -1.44 -3.55 5.52
N TYR A 51 -0.26 -3.07 5.88
CA TYR A 51 0.98 -3.84 5.83
C TYR A 51 1.95 -3.31 6.88
N LEU A 52 2.89 -4.16 7.28
CA LEU A 52 4.01 -3.75 8.11
C LEU A 52 5.18 -3.32 7.22
N ASP A 53 5.66 -2.10 7.41
CA ASP A 53 6.93 -1.64 6.89
C ASP A 53 7.97 -1.51 8.01
N ARG A 54 9.14 -0.96 7.69
CA ARG A 54 10.25 -0.82 8.64
C ARG A 54 10.02 0.26 9.69
N ASP A 55 9.20 1.26 9.36
CA ASP A 55 8.82 2.36 10.25
C ASP A 55 7.58 2.00 11.08
N GLY A 56 6.93 0.87 10.76
CA GLY A 56 5.86 0.26 11.53
C GLY A 56 4.64 -0.07 10.65
N PRO A 57 3.44 -0.13 11.23
CA PRO A 57 2.25 -0.39 10.47
C PRO A 57 1.87 0.78 9.54
N ASN A 58 1.44 0.45 8.33
CA ASN A 58 1.11 1.40 7.27
C ASN A 58 -0.01 0.84 6.38
N GLY A 59 -0.49 1.66 5.43
CA GLY A 59 -1.59 1.33 4.53
C GLY A 59 -2.75 2.31 4.61
N PHE A 60 -3.59 2.34 3.58
CA PHE A 60 -4.68 3.31 3.46
C PHE A 60 -5.77 3.06 4.51
N GLU A 61 -6.25 1.83 4.64
CA GLU A 61 -7.23 1.44 5.65
C GLU A 61 -6.67 1.59 7.07
N TYR A 62 -5.39 1.25 7.26
CA TYR A 62 -4.70 1.49 8.54
C TYR A 62 -4.70 2.97 8.92
N ALA A 63 -4.38 3.86 7.99
CA ALA A 63 -4.33 5.29 8.24
C ALA A 63 -5.71 5.84 8.62
N LEU A 64 -6.77 5.39 7.94
CA LEU A 64 -8.15 5.74 8.27
C LEU A 64 -8.57 5.20 9.63
N ALA A 65 -8.33 3.91 9.91
CA ALA A 65 -8.64 3.28 11.20
C ALA A 65 -7.92 3.96 12.37
N ARG A 66 -6.66 4.37 12.16
CA ARG A 66 -5.88 5.13 13.16
C ARG A 66 -6.45 6.52 13.41
N LEU A 67 -6.95 7.20 12.37
CA LEU A 67 -7.64 8.48 12.55
C LEU A 67 -8.94 8.30 13.32
N LEU A 68 -9.73 7.26 13.01
CA LEU A 68 -10.96 6.95 13.74
C LEU A 68 -10.68 6.64 15.22
N ALA A 69 -9.72 5.76 15.51
CA ALA A 69 -9.36 5.41 16.89
C ALA A 69 -8.90 6.64 17.70
N LYS A 70 -8.13 7.53 17.05
CA LYS A 70 -7.71 8.80 17.66
C LYS A 70 -8.91 9.72 17.95
N ASP A 71 -9.87 9.81 17.03
CA ASP A 71 -11.07 10.63 17.18
C ASP A 71 -11.99 10.10 18.29
N LEU A 72 -12.07 8.77 18.44
CA LEU A 72 -12.76 8.08 19.52
C LEU A 72 -12.04 8.15 20.88
N GLY A 73 -10.74 8.46 20.89
CA GLY A 73 -9.90 8.47 22.09
C GLY A 73 -9.54 7.07 22.61
N VAL A 74 -9.40 6.09 21.72
CA VAL A 74 -9.14 4.67 22.06
C VAL A 74 -7.88 4.14 21.38
N GLU A 75 -7.34 3.01 21.87
CA GLU A 75 -6.23 2.30 21.22
C GLU A 75 -6.73 1.53 19.98
N LEU A 76 -5.96 1.57 18.90
CA LEU A 76 -6.24 0.76 17.70
C LEU A 76 -5.58 -0.61 17.81
N ARG A 77 -6.37 -1.68 17.65
CA ARG A 77 -5.86 -3.03 17.39
C ARG A 77 -6.20 -3.47 15.97
N ILE A 78 -5.18 -3.88 15.24
CA ILE A 78 -5.35 -4.48 13.91
C ILE A 78 -5.34 -6.00 14.04
N GLU A 79 -6.34 -6.63 13.45
CA GLU A 79 -6.46 -8.06 13.31
C GLU A 79 -6.43 -8.41 11.82
N THR A 80 -5.54 -9.30 11.39
CA THR A 80 -5.37 -9.61 9.96
C THR A 80 -6.03 -10.93 9.57
N ALA A 81 -6.85 -10.91 8.53
CA ALA A 81 -7.34 -12.12 7.86
C ALA A 81 -6.60 -12.37 6.54
N PHE A 82 -6.52 -13.63 6.14
CA PHE A 82 -5.96 -14.04 4.84
C PHE A 82 -6.97 -13.89 3.70
N THR A 83 -8.25 -14.18 3.97
CA THR A 83 -9.37 -14.14 3.02
C THR A 83 -10.42 -13.10 3.43
N ILE A 84 -11.29 -12.73 2.49
CA ILE A 84 -12.44 -11.86 2.78
C ILE A 84 -13.43 -12.58 3.70
N ASP A 85 -13.72 -13.85 3.45
CA ASP A 85 -14.56 -14.68 4.31
C ASP A 85 -14.04 -14.71 5.76
N GLY A 86 -12.72 -14.80 5.93
CA GLY A 86 -12.08 -14.72 7.23
C GLY A 86 -12.38 -13.40 7.96
N LEU A 87 -12.48 -12.27 7.26
CA LEU A 87 -12.89 -10.99 7.86
C LEU A 87 -14.33 -11.05 8.38
N PHE A 88 -15.26 -11.55 7.56
CA PHE A 88 -16.67 -11.64 7.94
C PHE A 88 -16.90 -12.65 9.06
N GLU A 89 -16.15 -13.76 9.09
CA GLU A 89 -16.11 -14.67 10.25
C GLU A 89 -15.65 -13.96 11.53
N MET A 90 -14.64 -13.09 11.44
CA MET A 90 -14.17 -12.33 12.59
C MET A 90 -15.23 -11.34 13.09
N LEU A 91 -15.97 -10.69 12.19
CA LEU A 91 -17.10 -9.82 12.53
C LEU A 91 -18.25 -10.60 13.17
N ALA A 92 -18.63 -11.74 12.58
CA ALA A 92 -19.72 -12.57 13.07
C ALA A 92 -19.43 -13.13 14.48
N ARG A 93 -18.17 -13.47 14.75
CA ARG A 93 -17.72 -13.97 16.06
C ARG A 93 -17.39 -12.86 17.06
N GLY A 94 -17.53 -11.59 16.69
CA GLY A 94 -17.18 -10.44 17.53
C GLY A 94 -15.68 -10.35 17.89
N LYS A 95 -14.81 -10.96 17.07
CA LYS A 95 -13.34 -10.86 17.23
C LYS A 95 -12.82 -9.48 16.84
N ALA A 96 -13.50 -8.81 15.92
CA ALA A 96 -13.29 -7.41 15.57
C ALA A 96 -14.61 -6.63 15.69
N ASP A 97 -14.52 -5.31 15.91
CA ASP A 97 -15.68 -4.41 15.94
C ASP A 97 -16.03 -3.87 14.53
N LEU A 98 -15.02 -3.80 13.66
CA LEU A 98 -15.06 -3.17 12.35
C LEU A 98 -14.18 -3.95 11.36
N ALA A 99 -14.59 -4.07 10.10
CA ALA A 99 -13.74 -4.53 9.00
C ALA A 99 -13.42 -3.36 8.04
N ALA A 100 -12.14 -3.06 7.92
CA ALA A 100 -11.58 -2.00 7.07
C ALA A 100 -10.57 -2.62 6.10
N ALA A 101 -11.04 -3.08 4.94
CA ALA A 101 -10.22 -3.84 4.01
C ALA A 101 -10.49 -3.48 2.53
N GLY A 102 -10.97 -2.27 2.24
CA GLY A 102 -11.36 -1.89 0.88
C GLY A 102 -12.52 -2.72 0.36
N LEU A 103 -13.50 -3.03 1.22
CA LEU A 103 -14.62 -3.93 0.90
C LEU A 103 -15.71 -3.19 0.12
N THR A 104 -16.10 -3.77 -1.01
CA THR A 104 -17.24 -3.29 -1.80
C THR A 104 -18.57 -3.64 -1.13
N LEU A 105 -19.50 -2.69 -1.16
CA LEU A 105 -20.89 -2.86 -0.77
C LEU A 105 -21.62 -3.75 -1.78
N THR A 106 -22.05 -4.93 -1.33
CA THR A 106 -22.93 -5.82 -2.11
C THR A 106 -24.25 -6.05 -1.39
N ALA A 107 -25.31 -6.40 -2.13
CA ALA A 107 -26.64 -6.61 -1.57
C ALA A 107 -26.64 -7.75 -0.53
N GLU A 108 -25.97 -8.86 -0.85
CA GLU A 108 -25.83 -10.02 0.04
C GLU A 108 -25.16 -9.64 1.37
N ARG A 109 -24.05 -8.90 1.31
CA ARG A 109 -23.33 -8.48 2.52
C ARG A 109 -24.09 -7.44 3.33
N ALA A 110 -24.82 -6.55 2.67
CA ALA A 110 -25.63 -5.53 3.34
C ALA A 110 -26.82 -6.12 4.11
N GLU A 111 -27.37 -7.25 3.65
CA GLU A 111 -28.39 -8.00 4.37
C GLU A 111 -27.83 -8.70 5.61
N MET A 112 -26.57 -9.16 5.56
CA MET A 112 -25.93 -9.92 6.63
C MET A 112 -25.25 -9.06 7.69
N PHE A 113 -24.61 -7.95 7.30
CA PHE A 113 -23.77 -7.13 8.17
C PHE A 113 -24.12 -5.64 8.09
N PRO A 114 -24.23 -4.93 9.23
CA PRO A 114 -24.33 -3.47 9.23
C PRO A 114 -23.07 -2.86 8.61
N HIS A 115 -23.21 -1.73 7.93
CA HIS A 115 -22.11 -1.08 7.22
C HIS A 115 -22.17 0.44 7.32
N SER A 116 -21.03 1.10 7.11
CA SER A 116 -20.96 2.55 7.00
C SER A 116 -21.59 3.06 5.71
N SER A 117 -21.77 4.38 5.64
CA SER A 117 -21.89 5.08 4.38
C SER A 117 -20.62 4.90 3.52
N PRO A 118 -20.74 4.94 2.19
CA PRO A 118 -19.61 4.84 1.28
C PRO A 118 -18.56 5.93 1.52
N TYR A 119 -17.29 5.54 1.64
CA TYR A 119 -16.17 6.48 1.78
C TYR A 119 -15.33 6.61 0.51
N ASN A 120 -15.46 5.68 -0.44
CA ASN A 120 -14.75 5.76 -1.70
C ASN A 120 -15.52 5.01 -2.79
N ARG A 121 -15.14 5.27 -4.05
CA ARG A 121 -15.71 4.62 -5.22
C ARG A 121 -14.62 4.12 -6.14
N LEU A 122 -14.84 2.97 -6.75
CA LEU A 122 -13.91 2.34 -7.68
C LEU A 122 -14.66 1.67 -8.82
N LYS A 123 -13.91 1.17 -9.80
CA LYS A 123 -14.46 0.42 -10.93
C LYS A 123 -13.79 -0.94 -11.05
N SER A 124 -14.55 -1.95 -11.41
CA SER A 124 -14.06 -3.24 -11.90
C SER A 124 -13.46 -3.06 -13.28
N GLN A 125 -12.19 -3.40 -13.47
CA GLN A 125 -11.49 -3.21 -14.74
C GLN A 125 -11.00 -4.55 -15.27
N VAL A 126 -11.27 -4.80 -16.56
CA VAL A 126 -10.66 -5.90 -17.29
C VAL A 126 -9.27 -5.47 -17.71
N VAL A 127 -8.25 -6.23 -17.32
CA VAL A 127 -6.84 -5.93 -17.55
C VAL A 127 -6.22 -7.00 -18.44
N TYR A 128 -5.38 -6.57 -19.37
CA TYR A 128 -4.67 -7.42 -20.32
C TYR A 128 -3.19 -7.01 -20.44
N VAL A 129 -2.36 -7.88 -21.02
CA VAL A 129 -0.95 -7.57 -21.32
C VAL A 129 -0.84 -6.83 -22.66
N SER A 130 -0.24 -5.65 -22.65
CA SER A 130 0.07 -4.88 -23.87
C SER A 130 0.96 -5.70 -24.81
N GLY A 131 0.49 -5.91 -26.04
CA GLY A 131 1.14 -6.77 -27.03
C GLY A 131 0.25 -7.95 -27.42
N ASN A 132 -0.63 -8.38 -26.51
CA ASN A 132 -1.69 -9.34 -26.78
C ASN A 132 -2.92 -8.62 -27.37
N SER A 133 -3.87 -9.40 -27.90
CA SER A 133 -5.15 -8.86 -28.38
C SER A 133 -5.91 -8.17 -27.24
N ARG A 134 -6.35 -6.93 -27.46
CA ARG A 134 -7.15 -6.20 -26.48
C ARG A 134 -8.62 -6.56 -26.69
N PRO A 135 -9.33 -7.12 -25.69
CA PRO A 135 -10.77 -7.30 -25.82
C PRO A 135 -11.46 -5.93 -25.79
N ASN A 136 -12.47 -5.73 -26.64
CA ASN A 136 -13.17 -4.44 -26.75
C ASN A 136 -14.44 -4.33 -25.91
N GLY A 137 -14.94 -5.45 -25.38
CA GLY A 137 -16.17 -5.53 -24.61
C GLY A 137 -16.34 -6.88 -23.92
N ILE A 138 -17.42 -7.00 -23.15
CA ILE A 138 -17.74 -8.20 -22.38
C ILE A 138 -17.96 -9.43 -23.29
N GLU A 139 -18.42 -9.21 -24.52
CA GLU A 139 -18.71 -10.23 -25.52
C GLU A 139 -17.45 -10.96 -26.00
N GLU A 140 -16.28 -10.34 -25.81
CA GLU A 140 -14.98 -10.90 -26.17
C GLU A 140 -14.28 -11.56 -24.97
N LEU A 141 -14.94 -11.68 -23.81
CA LEU A 141 -14.40 -12.44 -22.66
C LEU A 141 -14.40 -13.96 -22.88
N PRO A 142 -15.47 -14.60 -23.42
CA PRO A 142 -15.47 -16.04 -23.66
C PRO A 142 -14.30 -16.50 -24.52
N GLY A 143 -13.71 -17.65 -24.16
CA GLY A 143 -12.55 -18.22 -24.85
C GLY A 143 -11.19 -17.69 -24.38
N ASN A 144 -11.15 -16.68 -23.50
CA ASN A 144 -9.94 -16.26 -22.81
C ASN A 144 -9.84 -16.92 -21.44
N LYS A 145 -8.62 -17.13 -20.95
CA LYS A 145 -8.38 -17.50 -19.55
C LYS A 145 -8.51 -16.25 -18.67
N VAL A 146 -9.71 -16.02 -18.15
CA VAL A 146 -10.03 -14.91 -17.23
C VAL A 146 -9.80 -15.34 -15.78
N VAL A 147 -8.98 -14.59 -15.04
CA VAL A 147 -8.76 -14.80 -13.61
C VAL A 147 -9.33 -13.66 -12.77
N VAL A 148 -9.90 -14.01 -11.61
CA VAL A 148 -10.46 -13.08 -10.63
C VAL A 148 -10.13 -13.57 -9.22
N LEU A 149 -10.04 -12.67 -8.25
CA LEU A 149 -9.88 -13.08 -6.86
C LEU A 149 -11.19 -13.69 -6.37
N ALA A 150 -11.08 -14.82 -5.67
CA ALA A 150 -12.22 -15.38 -4.96
C ALA A 150 -12.78 -14.37 -3.95
N ASP A 151 -14.08 -14.44 -3.71
CA ASP A 151 -14.81 -13.66 -2.71
C ASP A 151 -14.81 -12.12 -2.92
N GLU A 152 -14.41 -11.65 -4.10
CA GLU A 152 -14.53 -10.24 -4.48
C GLU A 152 -15.88 -9.94 -5.14
N ALA A 153 -16.32 -8.67 -5.07
CA ALA A 153 -17.56 -8.23 -5.70
C ALA A 153 -17.59 -8.45 -7.23
N HIS A 154 -16.42 -8.55 -7.87
CA HIS A 154 -16.28 -8.91 -9.28
C HIS A 154 -16.92 -10.27 -9.62
N VAL A 155 -16.90 -11.21 -8.68
CA VAL A 155 -17.44 -12.55 -8.89
C VAL A 155 -18.96 -12.51 -8.99
N GLU A 156 -19.62 -11.68 -8.18
CA GLU A 156 -21.07 -11.46 -8.28
C GLU A 156 -21.43 -10.82 -9.63
N GLU A 157 -20.65 -9.83 -10.09
CA GLU A 157 -20.82 -9.20 -11.41
C GLU A 157 -20.67 -10.21 -12.56
N LEU A 158 -19.66 -11.09 -12.50
CA LEU A 158 -19.44 -12.14 -13.48
C LEU A 158 -20.57 -13.19 -13.50
N ARG A 159 -21.04 -13.61 -12.32
CA ARG A 159 -22.19 -14.53 -12.20
C ARG A 159 -23.44 -13.93 -12.84
N ARG A 160 -23.70 -12.65 -12.57
CA ARG A 160 -24.83 -11.93 -13.16
C ARG A 160 -24.69 -11.81 -14.68
N LEU A 161 -23.50 -11.43 -15.17
CA LEU A 161 -23.22 -11.37 -16.62
C LEU A 161 -23.41 -12.73 -17.29
N LYS A 162 -22.97 -13.83 -16.65
CA LYS A 162 -23.16 -15.18 -17.16
C LYS A 162 -24.65 -15.55 -17.28
N GLN A 163 -25.45 -15.21 -16.27
CA GLN A 163 -26.88 -15.53 -16.24
C GLN A 163 -27.72 -14.67 -17.18
N GLU A 164 -27.42 -13.36 -17.27
CA GLU A 164 -28.26 -12.39 -17.98
C GLU A 164 -27.83 -12.13 -19.42
N VAL A 165 -26.54 -12.23 -19.75
CA VAL A 165 -25.98 -11.70 -21.00
C VAL A 165 -25.12 -12.71 -21.77
N ILE A 166 -24.19 -13.40 -21.11
CA ILE A 166 -23.14 -14.22 -21.76
C ILE A 166 -23.05 -15.61 -21.11
N PRO A 167 -23.92 -16.57 -21.48
CA PRO A 167 -23.95 -17.91 -20.87
C PRO A 167 -22.64 -18.70 -20.97
N GLU A 168 -21.83 -18.42 -21.97
CA GLU A 168 -20.54 -19.11 -22.23
C GLU A 168 -19.34 -18.48 -21.49
N LEU A 169 -19.60 -17.49 -20.62
CA LEU A 169 -18.56 -16.87 -19.81
C LEU A 169 -18.02 -17.87 -18.77
N GLU A 170 -16.72 -18.10 -18.81
CA GLU A 170 -15.99 -18.89 -17.83
C GLU A 170 -14.85 -18.06 -17.21
N TRP A 171 -14.56 -18.29 -15.94
CA TRP A 171 -13.46 -17.66 -15.21
C TRP A 171 -12.88 -18.61 -14.18
N GLU A 172 -11.65 -18.32 -13.76
CA GLU A 172 -10.96 -19.00 -12.66
C GLU A 172 -10.93 -18.08 -11.44
N GLU A 173 -11.56 -18.53 -10.34
CA GLU A 173 -11.49 -17.86 -9.04
C GLU A 173 -10.20 -18.30 -8.33
N VAL A 174 -9.28 -17.36 -8.13
CA VAL A 174 -8.02 -17.59 -7.44
C VAL A 174 -8.22 -17.33 -5.95
N ALA A 175 -8.32 -18.42 -5.18
CA ALA A 175 -8.41 -18.38 -3.72
C ALA A 175 -7.05 -18.06 -3.07
N ASP A 176 -7.09 -17.58 -1.83
CA ASP A 176 -5.92 -17.32 -0.97
C ASP A 176 -4.83 -16.42 -1.59
N ALA A 177 -5.22 -15.63 -2.59
CA ALA A 177 -4.36 -14.72 -3.34
C ALA A 177 -4.61 -13.25 -2.95
N ASP A 178 -3.65 -12.40 -3.30
CA ASP A 178 -3.85 -10.95 -3.28
C ASP A 178 -3.97 -10.40 -4.71
N PRO A 179 -4.42 -9.14 -4.88
CA PRO A 179 -4.54 -8.55 -6.21
C PRO A 179 -3.23 -8.56 -7.01
N MET A 180 -2.07 -8.54 -6.34
CA MET A 180 -0.78 -8.60 -7.02
C MET A 180 -0.53 -9.96 -7.67
N SER A 181 -1.02 -11.03 -7.05
CA SER A 181 -0.88 -12.40 -7.54
C SER A 181 -1.58 -12.56 -8.90
N LEU A 182 -2.78 -11.97 -9.06
CA LEU A 182 -3.47 -11.94 -10.35
C LEU A 182 -2.69 -11.17 -11.41
N LEU A 183 -2.18 -9.99 -11.06
CA LEU A 183 -1.39 -9.18 -11.99
C LEU A 183 -0.07 -9.88 -12.37
N ALA A 184 0.53 -10.64 -11.45
CA ALA A 184 1.72 -11.46 -11.72
C ALA A 184 1.42 -12.62 -12.68
N MET A 185 0.31 -13.34 -12.47
CA MET A 185 -0.15 -14.41 -13.38
C MET A 185 -0.38 -13.86 -14.79
N LEU A 186 -1.00 -12.69 -14.89
CA LEU A 186 -1.23 -12.00 -16.15
C LEU A 186 0.09 -11.60 -16.84
N ASP A 187 1.03 -10.98 -16.12
CA ASP A 187 2.36 -10.60 -16.64
C ASP A 187 3.20 -11.82 -17.06
N ALA A 188 3.04 -12.95 -16.39
CA ALA A 188 3.71 -14.22 -16.70
C ALA A 188 3.08 -14.96 -17.90
N GLY A 189 1.90 -14.53 -18.37
CA GLY A 189 1.16 -15.22 -19.43
C GLY A 189 0.46 -16.50 -18.96
N GLU A 190 0.25 -16.65 -17.64
CA GLU A 190 -0.51 -17.76 -17.06
C GLU A 190 -2.01 -17.55 -17.14
N ALA A 191 -2.45 -16.31 -17.41
CA ALA A 191 -3.81 -15.90 -17.69
C ALA A 191 -3.82 -14.89 -18.85
N ASP A 192 -4.92 -14.82 -19.60
CA ASP A 192 -5.07 -13.88 -20.71
C ASP A 192 -5.60 -12.53 -20.23
N LEU A 193 -6.52 -12.58 -19.26
CA LEU A 193 -7.22 -11.42 -18.70
C LEU A 193 -7.33 -11.56 -17.18
N ALA A 194 -7.24 -10.44 -16.47
CA ALA A 194 -7.54 -10.36 -15.05
C ALA A 194 -8.60 -9.29 -14.79
N ILE A 195 -9.50 -9.52 -13.84
CA ILE A 195 -10.46 -8.52 -13.37
C ILE A 195 -10.04 -8.04 -12.00
N VAL A 196 -9.78 -6.74 -11.88
CA VAL A 196 -9.26 -6.11 -10.66
C VAL A 196 -9.91 -4.75 -10.43
N ASN A 197 -9.82 -4.24 -9.20
CA ASN A 197 -10.28 -2.90 -8.88
C ASN A 197 -9.34 -1.83 -9.46
N SER A 198 -9.90 -0.67 -9.83
CA SER A 198 -9.14 0.43 -10.44
C SER A 198 -7.98 0.95 -9.57
N ASN A 199 -8.15 0.98 -8.25
CA ASN A 199 -7.11 1.36 -7.29
C ASN A 199 -5.99 0.31 -7.19
N GLU A 200 -6.31 -0.98 -7.26
CA GLU A 200 -5.33 -2.08 -7.23
C GLU A 200 -4.39 -1.98 -8.43
N LEU A 201 -4.95 -1.86 -9.64
CA LEU A 201 -4.13 -1.65 -10.82
C LEU A 201 -3.31 -0.37 -10.69
N GLU A 202 -3.91 0.74 -10.25
CA GLU A 202 -3.20 2.01 -10.15
C GLU A 202 -2.01 1.96 -9.18
N THR A 203 -2.16 1.29 -8.04
CA THR A 203 -1.05 1.09 -7.08
C THR A 203 0.10 0.28 -7.65
N GLN A 204 -0.20 -0.68 -8.54
CA GLN A 204 0.78 -1.63 -9.07
C GLN A 204 1.27 -1.30 -10.49
N ARG A 205 0.80 -0.20 -11.10
CA ARG A 205 1.21 0.25 -12.45
C ARG A 205 2.73 0.36 -12.63
N SER A 206 3.46 0.61 -11.55
CA SER A 206 4.92 0.71 -11.54
C SER A 206 5.61 -0.64 -11.75
N LEU A 207 5.09 -1.69 -11.11
CA LEU A 207 5.58 -3.07 -11.23
C LEU A 207 5.20 -3.67 -12.58
N TYR A 208 4.02 -3.32 -13.09
CA TYR A 208 3.45 -3.96 -14.27
C TYR A 208 3.15 -2.97 -15.40
N PRO A 209 4.18 -2.33 -16.02
CA PRO A 209 4.00 -1.32 -17.06
C PRO A 209 3.42 -1.89 -18.37
N GLY A 210 3.53 -3.20 -18.57
CA GLY A 210 2.93 -3.94 -19.68
C GLY A 210 1.42 -4.09 -19.53
N LEU A 211 0.89 -4.13 -18.31
CA LEU A 211 -0.54 -4.29 -18.07
C LEU A 211 -1.33 -3.03 -18.44
N LYS A 212 -2.50 -3.24 -19.02
CA LYS A 212 -3.37 -2.19 -19.55
C LYS A 212 -4.82 -2.53 -19.24
N VAL A 213 -5.61 -1.48 -18.99
CA VAL A 213 -7.07 -1.61 -18.94
C VAL A 213 -7.59 -1.82 -20.35
N ALA A 214 -8.34 -2.91 -20.55
CA ALA A 214 -9.11 -3.15 -21.76
C ALA A 214 -10.38 -2.30 -21.71
N PHE A 215 -11.23 -2.48 -20.71
CA PHE A 215 -12.44 -1.71 -20.45
C PHE A 215 -12.87 -1.87 -18.97
N ASP A 216 -13.79 -1.01 -18.52
CA ASP A 216 -14.47 -1.19 -17.23
C ASP A 216 -15.54 -2.28 -17.40
N LEU A 217 -15.55 -3.31 -16.55
CA LEU A 217 -16.41 -4.51 -16.70
C LEU A 217 -17.89 -4.13 -16.81
N VAL A 218 -18.31 -3.14 -16.01
CA VAL A 218 -19.63 -2.50 -16.09
C VAL A 218 -19.41 -0.98 -16.18
N PRO A 219 -19.44 -0.38 -17.39
CA PRO A 219 -18.96 1.00 -17.62
C PRO A 219 -19.60 2.09 -16.75
N ASP A 220 -20.89 1.95 -16.49
CA ASP A 220 -21.74 2.93 -15.80
C ASP A 220 -21.94 2.63 -14.31
N GLN A 221 -21.27 1.62 -13.78
CA GLN A 221 -21.38 1.21 -12.38
C GLN A 221 -20.06 1.46 -11.64
N GLU A 222 -20.14 2.27 -10.59
CA GLU A 222 -19.07 2.39 -9.61
C GLU A 222 -19.41 1.53 -8.40
N GLN A 223 -18.42 0.80 -7.92
CA GLN A 223 -18.51 0.04 -6.67
C GLN A 223 -18.20 0.96 -5.50
N GLU A 224 -19.06 0.91 -4.49
CA GLU A 224 -18.95 1.73 -3.29
C GLU A 224 -18.18 0.99 -2.21
N LEU A 225 -17.11 1.60 -1.70
CA LEU A 225 -16.34 1.04 -0.59
C LEU A 225 -16.95 1.45 0.73
N VAL A 226 -17.19 0.46 1.59
CA VAL A 226 -17.79 0.61 2.91
C VAL A 226 -16.99 -0.15 3.96
N TRP A 227 -17.25 0.22 5.21
CA TRP A 227 -16.73 -0.44 6.39
C TRP A 227 -17.85 -1.27 7.01
N TYR A 228 -17.61 -2.57 7.23
CA TYR A 228 -18.60 -3.48 7.82
C TYR A 228 -18.42 -3.62 9.32
N LEU A 229 -19.52 -3.76 10.06
CA LEU A 229 -19.55 -3.75 11.52
C LEU A 229 -19.89 -5.12 12.09
N ALA A 230 -19.41 -5.38 13.31
CA ALA A 230 -19.63 -6.65 14.00
C ALA A 230 -21.11 -6.92 14.30
N LEU A 231 -21.47 -8.21 14.30
CA LEU A 231 -22.82 -8.64 14.69
C LEU A 231 -22.99 -8.64 16.21
N GLY A 232 -24.26 -8.70 16.64
CA GLY A 232 -24.60 -8.93 18.04
C GLY A 232 -24.47 -7.72 18.95
N ALA A 233 -24.38 -6.50 18.42
CA ALA A 233 -24.51 -5.24 19.16
C ALA A 233 -25.38 -4.24 18.39
N ASP A 234 -26.00 -3.28 19.10
CA ASP A 234 -26.60 -2.12 18.44
C ASP A 234 -25.48 -1.23 17.87
N ASN A 235 -25.41 -1.18 16.55
CA ASN A 235 -24.40 -0.42 15.80
C ASN A 235 -24.87 0.98 15.42
N SER A 236 -26.13 1.37 15.68
CA SER A 236 -26.74 2.59 15.12
C SER A 236 -25.94 3.85 15.42
N ARG A 237 -25.47 4.01 16.67
CA ARG A 237 -24.64 5.16 17.08
C ARG A 237 -23.23 5.09 16.54
N PHE A 238 -22.65 3.89 16.48
CA PHE A 238 -21.29 3.72 15.97
C PHE A 238 -21.22 3.98 14.46
N GLN A 239 -22.20 3.46 13.71
CA GLN A 239 -22.37 3.72 12.29
C GLN A 239 -22.54 5.21 12.01
N ALA A 240 -23.46 5.90 12.72
CA ALA A 240 -23.65 7.35 12.56
C ALA A 240 -22.36 8.14 12.86
N TYR A 241 -21.57 7.69 13.83
CA TYR A 241 -20.27 8.29 14.14
C TYR A 241 -19.26 8.11 13.00
N ILE A 242 -19.15 6.90 12.43
CA ILE A 242 -18.27 6.61 11.29
C ILE A 242 -18.68 7.46 10.07
N ASP A 243 -19.98 7.59 9.82
CA ASP A 243 -20.50 8.37 8.70
C ASP A 243 -20.16 9.86 8.84
N GLN A 244 -20.30 10.40 10.05
CA GLN A 244 -19.89 11.77 10.35
C GLN A 244 -18.36 11.94 10.28
N PHE A 245 -17.59 10.93 10.66
CA PHE A 245 -16.14 10.90 10.53
C PHE A 245 -15.71 11.01 9.05
N PHE A 246 -16.26 10.18 8.16
CA PHE A 246 -15.94 10.27 6.73
C PHE A 246 -16.40 11.59 6.11
N THR A 247 -17.57 12.09 6.50
CA THR A 247 -18.07 13.40 6.05
C THR A 247 -17.07 14.52 6.38
N ARG A 248 -16.49 14.51 7.60
CA ARG A 248 -15.45 15.49 7.99
C ARG A 248 -14.16 15.32 7.18
N LEU A 249 -13.65 14.10 7.03
CA LEU A 249 -12.41 13.84 6.28
C LEU A 249 -12.53 14.20 4.80
N GLN A 250 -13.73 14.09 4.23
CA GLN A 250 -14.00 14.54 2.87
C GLN A 250 -14.02 16.07 2.78
N ALA A 251 -14.69 16.74 3.72
CA ALA A 251 -14.80 18.19 3.75
C ALA A 251 -13.45 18.91 3.96
N ASP A 252 -12.56 18.37 4.80
CA ASP A 252 -11.24 18.96 5.10
C ASP A 252 -10.11 18.52 4.13
N GLY A 253 -10.46 17.68 3.16
CA GLY A 253 -9.55 17.14 2.15
C GLY A 253 -8.55 16.09 2.66
N THR A 254 -8.66 15.63 3.91
CA THR A 254 -7.79 14.58 4.47
C THR A 254 -7.94 13.28 3.69
N LEU A 255 -9.18 12.88 3.38
CA LEU A 255 -9.44 11.67 2.60
C LEU A 255 -8.79 11.74 1.21
N LYS A 256 -8.89 12.89 0.54
CA LYS A 256 -8.24 13.14 -0.76
C LYS A 256 -6.72 13.01 -0.66
N ARG A 257 -6.09 13.65 0.35
CA ARG A 257 -4.63 13.57 0.57
C ARG A 257 -4.17 12.14 0.85
N LEU A 258 -4.91 11.38 1.65
CA LEU A 258 -4.61 9.97 1.90
C LEU A 258 -4.70 9.17 0.60
N ARG A 259 -5.76 9.37 -0.19
CA ARG A 259 -5.93 8.69 -1.47
C ARG A 259 -4.79 9.00 -2.45
N GLU A 260 -4.38 10.25 -2.55
CA GLU A 260 -3.23 10.66 -3.35
C GLU A 260 -1.92 10.04 -2.87
N LYS A 261 -1.72 10.02 -1.54
CA LYS A 261 -0.54 9.41 -0.91
C LYS A 261 -0.45 7.91 -1.17
N TYR A 262 -1.55 7.17 -1.17
CA TYR A 262 -1.49 5.70 -1.26
C TYR A 262 -1.75 5.16 -2.67
N PHE A 263 -2.53 5.85 -3.51
CA PHE A 263 -2.92 5.33 -4.83
C PHE A 263 -2.34 6.11 -6.02
N HIS A 264 -1.80 7.32 -5.84
CA HIS A 264 -1.37 8.19 -6.96
C HIS A 264 0.13 8.56 -6.98
N GLN A 265 0.98 7.94 -6.14
CA GLN A 265 2.42 8.26 -6.01
C GLN A 265 3.21 8.23 -7.33
N ASN A 266 2.78 7.41 -8.30
CA ASN A 266 3.61 7.04 -9.46
C ASN A 266 3.26 7.76 -10.78
N ARG A 267 2.39 8.78 -10.77
CA ARG A 267 1.90 9.48 -11.99
C ARG A 267 2.94 10.32 -12.77
N GLY A 268 4.24 10.18 -12.51
CA GLY A 268 5.31 10.96 -13.15
C GLY A 268 6.43 10.16 -13.81
N PHE A 269 6.36 8.82 -13.81
CA PHE A 269 7.37 7.98 -14.43
C PHE A 269 7.02 7.65 -15.88
N SER A 270 8.00 7.80 -16.78
CA SER A 270 7.78 7.48 -18.19
C SER A 270 7.57 5.97 -18.36
N ARG A 271 6.58 5.57 -19.16
CA ARG A 271 6.27 4.16 -19.47
C ARG A 271 7.51 3.37 -19.92
N GLN A 272 8.36 4.00 -20.71
CA GLN A 272 9.61 3.41 -21.21
C GLN A 272 10.62 3.16 -20.08
N SER A 273 10.73 4.08 -19.12
CA SER A 273 11.63 3.95 -17.97
C SER A 273 11.17 2.83 -17.02
N SER A 274 9.86 2.71 -16.76
CA SER A 274 9.31 1.62 -15.94
C SER A 274 9.48 0.25 -16.59
N HIS A 275 9.25 0.14 -17.90
CA HIS A 275 9.46 -1.12 -18.63
C HIS A 275 10.94 -1.54 -18.64
N THR A 276 11.84 -0.60 -18.94
CA THR A 276 13.29 -0.86 -18.94
C THR A 276 13.80 -1.24 -17.55
N PHE A 277 13.26 -0.62 -16.49
CA PHE A 277 13.57 -0.98 -15.12
C PHE A 277 13.14 -2.40 -14.78
N ASN A 278 11.89 -2.76 -15.04
CA ASN A 278 11.40 -4.13 -14.77
C ASN A 278 12.15 -5.19 -15.58
N LEU A 279 12.52 -4.89 -16.84
CA LEU A 279 13.38 -5.79 -17.63
C LEU A 279 14.75 -5.98 -16.95
N ASN A 280 15.40 -4.89 -16.57
CA ASN A 280 16.70 -4.95 -15.90
C ASN A 280 16.59 -5.60 -14.51
N LEU A 281 15.46 -5.44 -13.83
CA LEU A 281 15.19 -6.07 -12.53
C LEU A 281 15.24 -7.59 -12.64
N ARG A 282 14.65 -8.15 -13.71
CA ARG A 282 14.66 -9.60 -13.98
C ARG A 282 15.98 -10.09 -14.57
N THR A 283 16.67 -9.28 -15.39
CA THR A 283 17.81 -9.75 -16.21
C THR A 283 19.20 -9.30 -15.73
N THR A 284 19.28 -8.18 -15.03
CA THR A 284 20.54 -7.51 -14.67
C THR A 284 20.77 -7.49 -13.16
N LEU A 285 19.76 -7.15 -12.35
CA LEU A 285 19.91 -7.12 -10.89
C LEU A 285 20.44 -8.44 -10.30
N PRO A 286 19.97 -9.65 -10.71
CA PRO A 286 20.44 -10.91 -10.11
C PRO A 286 21.96 -11.11 -10.19
N LYS A 287 22.64 -10.49 -11.18
CA LYS A 287 24.10 -10.55 -11.35
C LYS A 287 24.84 -9.80 -10.24
N TYR A 288 24.23 -8.77 -9.64
CA TYR A 288 24.85 -7.89 -8.65
C TYR A 288 24.15 -7.88 -7.29
N GLU A 289 22.97 -8.49 -7.18
CA GLU A 289 22.13 -8.45 -5.98
C GLU A 289 22.86 -8.92 -4.72
N LYS A 290 23.57 -10.05 -4.79
CA LYS A 290 24.36 -10.57 -3.67
C LYS A 290 25.44 -9.57 -3.23
N LEU A 291 26.09 -8.92 -4.19
CA LEU A 291 27.12 -7.92 -3.95
C LEU A 291 26.53 -6.66 -3.29
N ILE A 292 25.38 -6.18 -3.81
CA ILE A 292 24.65 -5.05 -3.26
C ILE A 292 24.19 -5.35 -1.83
N LYS A 293 23.56 -6.50 -1.58
CA LYS A 293 23.13 -6.95 -0.24
C LYS A 293 24.30 -7.08 0.74
N MET A 294 25.48 -7.48 0.27
CA MET A 294 26.69 -7.53 1.12
C MET A 294 27.16 -6.12 1.50
N VAL A 295 27.32 -5.21 0.53
CA VAL A 295 27.77 -3.84 0.80
C VAL A 295 26.74 -3.07 1.63
N ALA A 296 25.45 -3.24 1.34
CA ALA A 296 24.37 -2.64 2.11
C ALA A 296 24.48 -3.01 3.61
N ARG A 297 24.74 -4.29 3.91
CA ARG A 297 25.00 -4.76 5.29
C ARG A 297 26.26 -4.14 5.90
N GLU A 298 27.37 -4.07 5.16
CA GLU A 298 28.63 -3.44 5.62
C GLU A 298 28.43 -1.99 6.06
N TYR A 299 27.60 -1.23 5.33
CA TYR A 299 27.36 0.19 5.60
C TYR A 299 26.12 0.48 6.46
N GLN A 300 25.36 -0.56 6.84
CA GLN A 300 24.07 -0.47 7.54
C GLN A 300 23.04 0.35 6.75
N LEU A 301 22.84 -0.03 5.49
CA LEU A 301 21.88 0.56 4.59
C LEU A 301 20.85 -0.49 4.13
N GLU A 302 19.62 0.00 3.93
CA GLU A 302 18.82 -0.19 2.70
C GLU A 302 19.44 -1.01 1.57
N TRP A 303 19.32 -2.34 1.45
CA TRP A 303 19.82 -2.99 0.22
C TRP A 303 19.03 -2.55 -1.01
N GLN A 304 17.71 -2.38 -0.86
CA GLN A 304 16.84 -1.81 -1.89
C GLN A 304 17.20 -0.36 -2.20
N LEU A 305 17.58 0.43 -1.19
CA LEU A 305 18.05 1.81 -1.39
C LEU A 305 19.35 1.84 -2.20
N LEU A 306 20.34 1.01 -1.83
CA LEU A 306 21.62 0.95 -2.53
C LEU A 306 21.44 0.45 -3.96
N ALA A 307 20.59 -0.56 -4.17
CA ALA A 307 20.21 -1.04 -5.51
C ALA A 307 19.51 0.04 -6.33
N ALA A 308 18.59 0.81 -5.75
CA ALA A 308 17.88 1.89 -6.41
C ALA A 308 18.81 3.04 -6.84
N ILE A 309 19.75 3.44 -5.97
CA ILE A 309 20.79 4.43 -6.32
C ILE A 309 21.63 3.90 -7.47
N ALA A 310 22.15 2.68 -7.34
CA ALA A 310 22.95 2.04 -8.38
C ALA A 310 22.23 1.97 -9.74
N TYR A 311 20.92 1.71 -9.73
CA TYR A 311 20.12 1.72 -10.95
C TYR A 311 20.00 3.13 -11.53
N GLN A 312 19.63 4.12 -10.71
CA GLN A 312 19.52 5.51 -11.15
C GLN A 312 20.84 6.04 -11.72
N GLU A 313 21.97 5.61 -11.18
CA GLU A 313 23.29 6.04 -11.63
C GLU A 313 23.72 5.38 -12.94
N SER A 314 23.58 4.05 -13.06
CA SER A 314 24.23 3.29 -14.13
C SER A 314 23.36 2.22 -14.78
N HIS A 315 22.10 2.08 -14.36
CA HIS A 315 21.25 0.94 -14.69
C HIS A 315 21.91 -0.40 -14.35
N TRP A 316 22.68 -0.42 -13.25
CA TRP A 316 23.54 -1.53 -12.81
C TRP A 316 24.64 -1.91 -13.80
N SER A 317 25.13 -0.97 -14.61
CA SER A 317 26.25 -1.17 -15.52
C SER A 317 27.59 -0.73 -14.87
N PRO A 318 28.49 -1.66 -14.52
CA PRO A 318 29.76 -1.30 -13.88
C PRO A 318 30.73 -0.59 -14.84
N LEU A 319 30.51 -0.70 -16.15
CA LEU A 319 31.32 -0.03 -17.18
C LEU A 319 30.73 1.31 -17.62
N ALA A 320 29.67 1.80 -16.97
CA ALA A 320 29.03 3.04 -17.35
C ALA A 320 29.99 4.24 -17.24
N THR A 321 29.91 5.14 -18.20
CA THR A 321 30.72 6.36 -18.26
C THR A 321 29.88 7.52 -18.77
N SER A 322 29.95 8.69 -18.13
CA SER A 322 29.28 9.91 -18.60
C SER A 322 30.24 10.82 -19.38
N PRO A 323 29.71 11.75 -20.19
CA PRO A 323 30.49 12.85 -20.78
C PRO A 323 31.15 13.76 -19.73
N THR A 324 30.59 13.84 -18.53
CA THR A 324 31.10 14.62 -17.40
C THR A 324 32.18 13.89 -16.58
N GLY A 325 32.55 12.67 -16.97
CA GLY A 325 33.67 11.92 -16.38
C GLY A 325 33.34 11.13 -15.11
N VAL A 326 32.06 11.03 -14.72
CA VAL A 326 31.63 10.06 -13.70
C VAL A 326 31.62 8.65 -14.31
N ARG A 327 31.94 7.65 -13.48
CA ARG A 327 32.13 6.27 -13.93
C ARG A 327 31.69 5.25 -12.90
N GLY A 328 31.32 4.08 -13.40
CA GLY A 328 31.05 2.91 -12.58
C GLY A 328 29.61 2.78 -12.14
N LEU A 329 29.36 1.71 -11.39
CA LEU A 329 28.03 1.31 -10.95
C LEU A 329 27.32 2.40 -10.11
N MET A 330 28.09 3.16 -9.32
CA MET A 330 27.59 4.27 -8.48
C MET A 330 27.95 5.67 -9.04
N MET A 331 28.42 5.75 -10.29
CA MET A 331 28.79 6.99 -11.00
C MET A 331 29.63 7.96 -10.16
N LEU A 332 30.74 7.48 -9.61
CA LEU A 332 31.62 8.29 -8.78
C LEU A 332 32.46 9.24 -9.65
N THR A 333 32.59 10.50 -9.22
CA THR A 333 33.57 11.43 -9.80
C THR A 333 35.00 10.99 -9.43
N LYS A 334 36.01 11.51 -10.14
CA LYS A 334 37.41 11.21 -9.81
C LYS A 334 37.83 11.79 -8.45
N SER A 335 37.32 12.98 -8.10
CA SER A 335 37.59 13.61 -6.79
C SER A 335 36.95 12.82 -5.66
N THR A 336 35.66 12.47 -5.80
CA THR A 336 34.93 11.68 -4.81
C THR A 336 35.57 10.31 -4.61
N ALA A 337 35.94 9.61 -5.70
CA ALA A 337 36.64 8.32 -5.60
C ALA A 337 37.97 8.42 -4.83
N ARG A 338 38.76 9.48 -5.05
CA ARG A 338 40.00 9.71 -4.31
C ARG A 338 39.73 10.00 -2.83
N GLU A 339 38.75 10.84 -2.53
CA GLU A 339 38.37 11.22 -1.16
C GLU A 339 37.94 10.01 -0.34
N ILE A 340 37.19 9.09 -0.96
CA ILE A 340 36.63 7.92 -0.27
C ILE A 340 37.47 6.65 -0.43
N GLY A 341 38.65 6.71 -1.06
CA GLY A 341 39.58 5.58 -1.19
C GLY A 341 39.13 4.49 -2.17
N VAL A 342 38.65 4.89 -3.35
CA VAL A 342 38.30 3.99 -4.47
C VAL A 342 39.39 4.09 -5.55
N ASP A 343 40.11 3.00 -5.75
CA ASP A 343 41.21 2.92 -6.73
C ASP A 343 40.67 2.69 -8.14
N ASN A 344 39.71 1.78 -8.29
CA ASN A 344 39.08 1.45 -9.57
C ASN A 344 37.56 1.66 -9.52
N ARG A 345 37.10 2.77 -10.12
CA ARG A 345 35.65 3.09 -10.21
C ARG A 345 34.85 2.10 -11.05
N LEU A 346 35.49 1.35 -11.95
CA LEU A 346 34.84 0.35 -12.82
C LEU A 346 34.75 -1.03 -12.17
N ASP A 347 35.42 -1.24 -11.03
CA ASP A 347 35.20 -2.43 -10.21
C ASP A 347 33.85 -2.31 -9.47
N PRO A 348 32.91 -3.25 -9.66
CA PRO A 348 31.58 -3.15 -9.07
C PRO A 348 31.59 -3.03 -7.54
N LEU A 349 32.48 -3.78 -6.86
CA LEU A 349 32.55 -3.80 -5.40
C LEU A 349 33.11 -2.48 -4.85
N GLN A 350 34.20 -1.98 -5.42
CA GLN A 350 34.76 -0.68 -5.04
C GLN A 350 33.79 0.46 -5.34
N SER A 351 33.12 0.43 -6.50
CA SER A 351 32.10 1.42 -6.85
C SER A 351 30.95 1.44 -5.84
N LEU A 352 30.39 0.27 -5.50
CA LEU A 352 29.32 0.13 -4.50
C LEU A 352 29.75 0.61 -3.11
N ARG A 353 30.92 0.17 -2.62
CA ARG A 353 31.45 0.59 -1.31
C ARG A 353 31.68 2.09 -1.27
N GLY A 354 32.24 2.66 -2.35
CA GLY A 354 32.44 4.10 -2.49
C GLY A 354 31.12 4.86 -2.41
N GLY A 355 30.13 4.51 -3.24
CA GLY A 355 28.82 5.16 -3.23
C GLY A 355 28.11 5.06 -1.88
N ALA A 356 28.12 3.88 -1.25
CA ALA A 356 27.54 3.67 0.07
C ALA A 356 28.24 4.51 1.16
N ARG A 357 29.58 4.57 1.13
CA ARG A 357 30.38 5.39 2.05
C ARG A 357 30.09 6.88 1.87
N TYR A 358 30.04 7.34 0.62
CA TYR A 358 29.76 8.74 0.30
C TYR A 358 28.36 9.15 0.74
N LEU A 359 27.33 8.33 0.49
CA LEU A 359 25.98 8.57 1.00
C LEU A 359 25.95 8.67 2.53
N LYS A 360 26.66 7.78 3.23
CA LYS A 360 26.75 7.81 4.71
C LYS A 360 27.44 9.07 5.22
N ASP A 361 28.49 9.54 4.54
CA ASP A 361 29.15 10.80 4.86
C ASP A 361 28.20 11.99 4.69
N LEU A 362 27.46 12.05 3.57
CA LEU A 362 26.44 13.07 3.35
C LEU A 362 25.37 13.05 4.44
N LYS A 363 24.82 11.86 4.76
CA LYS A 363 23.87 11.70 5.88
C LYS A 363 24.45 12.18 7.20
N ARG A 364 25.75 12.00 7.46
CA ARG A 364 26.39 12.48 8.70
C ARG A 364 26.53 14.00 8.75
N ARG A 365 26.82 14.64 7.61
CA ARG A 365 27.06 16.08 7.50
C ARG A 365 25.78 16.92 7.50
N LEU A 366 24.62 16.31 7.23
CA LEU A 366 23.33 17.00 7.33
C LEU A 366 23.04 17.47 8.77
N PRO A 367 22.37 18.62 8.97
CA PRO A 367 21.96 19.10 10.28
C PRO A 367 21.18 18.05 11.08
N LYS A 368 21.37 18.00 12.40
CA LYS A 368 20.66 17.06 13.28
C LYS A 368 19.14 17.30 13.34
N SER A 369 18.69 18.49 12.95
CA SER A 369 17.27 18.87 12.86
C SER A 369 16.50 18.12 11.77
N ILE A 370 17.20 17.49 10.81
CA ILE A 370 16.59 16.71 9.74
C ILE A 370 16.51 15.25 10.19
N ALA A 371 15.30 14.79 10.54
CA ALA A 371 15.01 13.43 10.96
C ALA A 371 14.79 12.49 9.76
N GLU A 372 14.83 11.18 9.99
CA GLU A 372 14.30 10.21 9.01
C GLU A 372 12.76 10.31 8.97
N PRO A 373 12.12 10.01 7.81
CA PRO A 373 12.72 9.52 6.55
C PRO A 373 13.30 10.62 5.64
N ASP A 374 13.10 11.90 5.96
CA ASP A 374 13.53 13.04 5.16
C ASP A 374 15.06 13.07 4.99
N ARG A 375 15.81 12.77 6.05
CA ARG A 375 17.28 12.79 6.06
C ARG A 375 17.89 11.98 4.92
N THR A 376 17.33 10.83 4.60
CA THR A 376 17.76 10.04 3.45
C THR A 376 17.49 10.76 2.12
N SER A 377 16.32 11.39 1.95
CA SER A 377 15.99 12.17 0.74
C SER A 377 16.90 13.39 0.56
N PHE A 378 17.21 14.11 1.64
CA PHE A 378 18.20 15.19 1.63
C PHE A 378 19.59 14.67 1.21
N ALA A 379 20.03 13.54 1.75
CA ALA A 379 21.32 12.97 1.39
C ALA A 379 21.39 12.53 -0.08
N LEU A 380 20.30 12.00 -0.65
CA LEU A 380 20.20 11.68 -2.07
C LEU A 380 20.27 12.95 -2.94
N ALA A 381 19.60 14.03 -2.56
CA ALA A 381 19.72 15.31 -3.25
C ALA A 381 21.17 15.83 -3.21
N ALA A 382 21.82 15.79 -2.04
CA ALA A 382 23.22 16.16 -1.90
C ALA A 382 24.17 15.24 -2.69
N TYR A 383 23.82 13.97 -2.86
CA TYR A 383 24.60 13.03 -3.67
C TYR A 383 24.63 13.48 -5.13
N ASN A 384 23.49 13.93 -5.65
CA ASN A 384 23.33 14.37 -7.04
C ASN A 384 23.90 15.79 -7.30
N MET A 385 23.56 16.76 -6.44
CA MET A 385 23.85 18.18 -6.70
C MET A 385 24.89 18.79 -5.76
N GLY A 386 25.38 18.04 -4.78
CA GLY A 386 26.31 18.53 -3.76
C GLY A 386 25.63 19.18 -2.56
N LEU A 387 26.27 19.04 -1.39
CA LEU A 387 25.74 19.53 -0.11
C LEU A 387 25.59 21.06 -0.04
N GLY A 388 26.47 21.81 -0.71
CA GLY A 388 26.40 23.28 -0.73
C GLY A 388 25.12 23.81 -1.38
N HIS A 389 24.77 23.29 -2.55
CA HIS A 389 23.55 23.69 -3.24
C HIS A 389 22.28 23.17 -2.53
N LEU A 390 22.35 22.03 -1.85
CA LEU A 390 21.26 21.60 -0.98
C LEU A 390 21.03 22.58 0.18
N GLU A 391 22.10 23.15 0.75
CA GLU A 391 21.97 24.17 1.79
C GLU A 391 21.36 25.46 1.25
N ASP A 392 21.75 25.88 0.05
CA ASP A 392 21.10 27.01 -0.63
C ASP A 392 19.60 26.76 -0.83
N ALA A 393 19.19 25.53 -1.18
CA ALA A 393 17.79 25.16 -1.30
C ALA A 393 17.04 25.29 0.04
N ARG A 394 17.63 24.81 1.15
CA ARG A 394 17.05 24.93 2.50
C ARG A 394 16.83 26.38 2.89
N VAL A 395 17.82 27.24 2.66
CA VAL A 395 17.71 28.68 2.91
C VAL A 395 16.62 29.32 2.06
N LEU A 396 16.52 28.94 0.78
CA LEU A 396 15.44 29.43 -0.09
C LEU A 396 14.06 28.98 0.40
N THR A 397 13.91 27.74 0.85
CA THR A 397 12.65 27.22 1.42
C THR A 397 12.23 28.02 2.64
N GLU A 398 13.14 28.27 3.57
CA GLU A 398 12.85 29.07 4.76
C GLU A 398 12.43 30.51 4.40
N ARG A 399 13.11 31.14 3.43
CA ARG A 399 12.75 32.47 2.91
C ARG A 399 11.35 32.53 2.29
N HIS A 400 10.86 31.41 1.77
CA HIS A 400 9.52 31.29 1.19
C HIS A 400 8.48 30.75 2.18
N GLY A 401 8.82 30.69 3.48
CA GLY A 401 7.90 30.27 4.54
C GLY A 401 7.71 28.75 4.69
N GLY A 402 8.49 27.95 3.96
CA GLY A 402 8.50 26.49 4.10
C GLY A 402 9.45 26.01 5.20
N SER A 403 9.33 24.75 5.60
CA SER A 403 10.24 24.13 6.57
C SER A 403 11.55 23.68 5.90
N PRO A 404 12.72 24.19 6.34
CA PRO A 404 14.02 23.76 5.79
C PRO A 404 14.44 22.35 6.21
N ASN A 405 13.63 21.68 7.03
CA ASN A 405 13.90 20.32 7.53
C ASN A 405 12.91 19.27 6.99
N LYS A 406 11.89 19.68 6.22
CA LYS A 406 10.97 18.77 5.53
C LYS A 406 11.35 18.64 4.07
N TRP A 407 11.50 17.41 3.60
CA TRP A 407 11.89 17.12 2.23
C TRP A 407 10.82 17.59 1.24
N GLU A 408 9.54 17.43 1.57
CA GLU A 408 8.43 17.90 0.72
C GLU A 408 8.60 19.39 0.40
N ASP A 409 8.74 20.23 1.43
CA ASP A 409 8.94 21.67 1.29
C ASP A 409 10.23 22.00 0.52
N VAL A 410 11.35 21.38 0.87
CA VAL A 410 12.64 21.67 0.20
C VAL A 410 12.64 21.23 -1.26
N SER A 411 12.05 20.07 -1.57
CA SER A 411 11.96 19.54 -2.92
C SER A 411 11.15 20.44 -3.85
N ALA A 412 10.09 21.07 -3.34
CA ALA A 412 9.27 22.03 -4.08
C ALA A 412 10.04 23.32 -4.44
N HIS A 413 11.06 23.68 -3.64
CA HIS A 413 11.87 24.89 -3.83
C HIS A 413 13.18 24.63 -4.59
N LEU A 414 13.62 23.38 -4.75
CA LEU A 414 14.83 23.04 -5.51
C LEU A 414 14.86 23.66 -6.92
N PRO A 415 13.78 23.67 -7.72
CA PRO A 415 13.77 24.31 -9.06
C PRO A 415 14.08 25.81 -9.04
N LEU A 416 13.92 26.49 -7.89
CA LEU A 416 14.27 27.90 -7.76
C LEU A 416 15.77 28.15 -7.94
N LEU A 417 16.63 27.17 -7.67
CA LEU A 417 18.08 27.28 -7.89
C LEU A 417 18.47 27.40 -9.38
N GLN A 418 17.52 27.21 -10.30
CA GLN A 418 17.72 27.45 -11.73
C GLN A 418 17.26 28.84 -12.17
N LYS A 419 16.53 29.57 -11.32
CA LYS A 419 16.02 30.91 -11.62
C LYS A 419 17.05 31.94 -11.17
N ARG A 420 17.58 32.73 -12.11
CA ARG A 420 18.59 33.77 -11.81
C ARG A 420 18.16 34.74 -10.72
N SER A 421 16.91 35.17 -10.72
CA SER A 421 16.35 36.04 -9.68
C SER A 421 16.44 35.46 -8.26
N GLN A 422 16.56 34.13 -8.14
CA GLN A 422 16.63 33.41 -6.89
C GLN A 422 18.08 33.05 -6.54
N TYR A 423 18.79 32.33 -7.43
CA TYR A 423 20.13 31.81 -7.13
C TYR A 423 21.20 32.90 -6.95
N GLN A 424 21.01 34.10 -7.51
CA GLN A 424 21.96 35.19 -7.33
C GLN A 424 22.10 35.66 -5.86
N ASN A 425 21.10 35.31 -5.03
CA ASN A 425 21.04 35.62 -3.60
C ASN A 425 21.41 34.41 -2.72
N THR A 426 21.99 33.36 -3.31
CA THR A 426 22.45 32.15 -2.61
C THR A 426 23.97 32.07 -2.63
N ARG A 427 24.56 31.23 -1.76
CA ARG A 427 26.02 31.21 -1.56
C ARG A 427 26.76 30.51 -2.69
N TYR A 428 26.18 29.43 -3.21
CA TYR A 428 26.79 28.57 -4.23
C TYR A 428 26.21 28.83 -5.63
N GLY A 429 25.14 29.61 -5.74
CA GLY A 429 24.57 30.06 -7.01
C GLY A 429 23.80 28.96 -7.74
N TYR A 430 23.87 29.00 -9.07
CA TYR A 430 23.07 28.14 -9.94
C TYR A 430 23.31 26.65 -9.67
N ALA A 431 22.22 25.88 -9.63
CA ALA A 431 22.26 24.43 -9.65
C ALA A 431 21.05 23.83 -10.38
N ALA A 432 21.21 22.63 -10.95
CA ALA A 432 20.14 21.89 -11.61
C ALA A 432 19.14 21.27 -10.61
N GLY A 433 18.48 22.10 -9.80
CA GLY A 433 17.62 21.64 -8.71
C GLY A 433 16.45 20.77 -9.15
N SER A 434 15.86 21.01 -10.33
CA SER A 434 14.81 20.12 -10.87
C SER A 434 15.32 18.70 -11.13
N GLU A 435 16.57 18.55 -11.59
CA GLU A 435 17.18 17.24 -11.80
C GLU A 435 17.44 16.53 -10.46
N ALA A 436 17.85 17.25 -9.43
CA ALA A 436 18.02 16.69 -8.09
C ALA A 436 16.69 16.21 -7.49
N ALA A 437 15.62 17.01 -7.60
CA ALA A 437 14.29 16.62 -7.15
C ALA A 437 13.80 15.36 -7.88
N LYS A 438 14.00 15.30 -9.20
CA LYS A 438 13.68 14.14 -10.03
C LYS A 438 14.53 12.92 -9.67
N TYR A 439 15.82 13.10 -9.42
CA TYR A 439 16.74 12.03 -9.01
C TYR A 439 16.27 11.36 -7.71
N VAL A 440 15.91 12.15 -6.69
CA VAL A 440 15.40 11.61 -5.43
C VAL A 440 14.06 10.90 -5.65
N LYS A 441 13.13 11.53 -6.38
CA LYS A 441 11.84 10.91 -6.73
C LYS A 441 12.05 9.58 -7.43
N ASN A 442 13.04 9.49 -8.32
CA ASN A 442 13.28 8.29 -9.07
C ASN A 442 13.85 7.15 -8.22
N ILE A 443 14.80 7.46 -7.35
CA ILE A 443 15.37 6.47 -6.44
C ILE A 443 14.30 5.93 -5.48
N ARG A 444 13.41 6.80 -4.97
CA ARG A 444 12.29 6.34 -4.14
C ARG A 444 11.37 5.40 -4.91
N TYR A 445 11.04 5.75 -6.15
CA TYR A 445 10.26 4.87 -7.02
C TYR A 445 10.91 3.50 -7.25
N TYR A 446 12.20 3.45 -7.60
CA TYR A 446 12.90 2.17 -7.78
C TYR A 446 13.02 1.39 -6.47
N GLN A 447 13.26 2.08 -5.35
CA GLN A 447 13.32 1.49 -4.03
C GLN A 447 11.97 0.87 -3.64
N ASP A 448 10.86 1.55 -3.91
CA ASP A 448 9.52 1.04 -3.63
C ASP A 448 9.26 -0.25 -4.40
N ILE A 449 9.57 -0.28 -5.70
CA ILE A 449 9.45 -1.51 -6.51
C ILE A 449 10.29 -2.66 -5.92
N LEU A 450 11.55 -2.38 -5.56
CA LEU A 450 12.43 -3.39 -4.96
C LEU A 450 11.92 -3.88 -3.60
N ASN A 451 11.36 -2.99 -2.78
CA ASN A 451 10.73 -3.36 -1.51
C ASN A 451 9.49 -4.22 -1.75
N TRP A 452 8.68 -3.90 -2.77
CA TRP A 452 7.51 -4.68 -3.13
C TRP A 452 7.86 -6.07 -3.62
N GLN A 453 8.88 -6.20 -4.48
CA GLN A 453 9.34 -7.51 -4.94
C GLN A 453 9.85 -8.37 -3.78
N ASP A 454 10.71 -7.81 -2.92
CA ASP A 454 11.23 -8.53 -1.74
C ASP A 454 10.10 -8.95 -0.78
N ARG A 455 9.01 -8.18 -0.69
CA ARG A 455 7.81 -8.56 0.07
C ARG A 455 7.02 -9.67 -0.60
N SER A 456 6.85 -9.59 -1.92
CA SER A 456 6.17 -10.64 -2.70
C SER A 456 6.89 -11.96 -2.54
N ASP A 457 8.22 -11.96 -2.65
CA ASP A 457 9.05 -13.17 -2.56
C ASP A 457 9.07 -13.75 -1.13
N ASN A 458 8.77 -12.95 -0.10
CA ASN A 458 8.80 -13.35 1.32
C ASN A 458 7.42 -13.32 1.99
N LYS A 459 6.31 -13.31 1.24
CA LYS A 459 4.96 -13.30 1.82
C LYS A 459 4.71 -14.62 2.57
N PRO A 460 4.21 -14.59 3.82
CA PRO A 460 3.82 -15.82 4.50
C PRO A 460 2.70 -16.50 3.71
N LEU A 461 2.89 -17.78 3.40
CA LEU A 461 1.88 -18.58 2.73
C LEU A 461 0.61 -18.67 3.58
N PRO A 462 -0.58 -18.73 2.96
CA PRO A 462 -1.82 -18.99 3.68
C PRO A 462 -1.70 -20.30 4.49
N PRO A 463 -2.33 -20.38 5.66
CA PRO A 463 -2.36 -21.62 6.42
C PRO A 463 -3.00 -22.71 5.56
N ILE A 464 -2.33 -23.87 5.45
CA ILE A 464 -2.84 -25.04 4.74
C ILE A 464 -4.16 -25.44 5.39
N LYS A 465 -5.27 -25.41 4.64
CA LYS A 465 -6.56 -25.97 5.06
C LYS A 465 -6.46 -27.50 4.96
N PRO A 466 -6.32 -28.23 6.08
CA PRO A 466 -6.07 -29.68 6.01
C PRO A 466 -7.19 -30.41 5.29
N ASP A 467 -8.43 -29.90 5.41
CA ASP A 467 -9.65 -30.46 4.84
C ASP A 467 -9.63 -30.54 3.30
N GLU A 468 -8.92 -29.62 2.63
CA GLU A 468 -8.74 -29.64 1.17
C GLU A 468 -7.81 -30.75 0.71
N TYR A 469 -6.93 -31.24 1.59
CA TYR A 469 -5.99 -32.34 1.32
C TYR A 469 -6.42 -33.67 1.96
N LEU A 470 -7.52 -33.68 2.71
CA LEU A 470 -8.12 -34.92 3.21
C LEU A 470 -8.75 -35.70 2.03
N PRO A 471 -8.44 -37.00 1.87
CA PRO A 471 -9.19 -37.89 0.96
C PRO A 471 -10.69 -37.77 1.20
N GLU A 472 -11.53 -37.88 0.16
CA GLU A 472 -13.00 -37.77 0.28
C GLU A 472 -13.60 -38.61 1.41
N ILE A 473 -13.04 -39.81 1.65
CA ILE A 473 -13.43 -40.71 2.74
C ILE A 473 -13.33 -40.09 4.15
N LEU A 474 -12.42 -39.13 4.34
CA LEU A 474 -12.18 -38.48 5.62
C LEU A 474 -12.89 -37.12 5.77
N ARG A 475 -13.52 -36.59 4.71
CA ARG A 475 -14.21 -35.30 4.74
C ARG A 475 -15.56 -35.33 5.47
N ASP A 476 -16.27 -36.48 5.45
CA ASP A 476 -17.57 -36.67 6.13
C ASP A 476 -17.47 -37.40 7.48
N SER A 477 -16.25 -37.71 7.93
CA SER A 477 -16.05 -38.39 9.20
C SER A 477 -16.09 -37.36 10.34
N ASN A 478 -17.22 -37.26 11.05
CA ASN A 478 -17.26 -36.62 12.37
C ASN A 478 -16.32 -37.37 13.33
N LEU A 479 -15.04 -37.00 13.30
CA LEU A 479 -14.05 -37.42 14.28
C LEU A 479 -14.36 -36.65 15.57
N ASN A 480 -15.28 -37.21 16.36
CA ASN A 480 -15.42 -36.83 17.76
C ASN A 480 -14.05 -37.04 18.42
N ALA A 481 -13.39 -35.94 18.76
CA ALA A 481 -12.09 -35.93 19.42
C ALA A 481 -12.16 -36.75 20.72
N LEU A 482 -11.16 -37.63 20.90
CA LEU A 482 -10.86 -38.34 22.15
C LEU A 482 -10.17 -37.41 23.15
#